data_AF-A0A382X7C9-F1
#
_entry.id   AF-A0A382X7C9-F1
#
_cell.length_a   1.000
_cell.length_b   1.000
_cell.length_c   1.000
_cell.angle_alpha   90.00
_cell.angle_beta   90.00
_cell.angle_gamma   90.00
#
_symmetry.space_group_name_H-M   'P 1'
#
loop_
_entity.id
_entity.type
_entity.pdbx_description
1 polymer ?
#
loop_
_entity_poly.entity_id
_entity_poly.type
_entity_poly.pdbx_seq_one_letter_code
_entity_poly.pdbx_strand_id
1 'polypeptide(L)'
;HPLAVCDAQSVRPEDLVVFEIHYEDRIGENYFAKHSDGHRWHFYSGLIRDEALLIKQWDSDGLLARSEGLKGDATGTREPCTFSFHSAFTDPTTPADAPDRWSIEVRCMAFYD
;
A
#
# COMPACT_ATOMS: atom_id res chain seq x y z
N HIS A 1 -4.17 14.17 9.16
CA HIS A 1 -4.25 13.70 7.75
C HIS A 1 -4.97 12.37 7.62
N PRO A 2 -5.93 12.24 6.68
CA PRO A 2 -6.58 10.95 6.36
C PRO A 2 -5.62 9.97 5.66
N LEU A 3 -6.06 8.72 5.54
CA LEU A 3 -5.33 7.64 4.87
C LEU A 3 -5.85 7.46 3.45
N ALA A 4 -4.96 7.60 2.47
CA ALA A 4 -5.22 7.18 1.10
C ALA A 4 -4.56 5.82 0.84
N VAL A 5 -5.21 4.99 0.03
CA VAL A 5 -4.71 3.73 -0.49
C VAL A 5 -4.63 3.83 -2.02
N CYS A 6 -3.56 3.31 -2.61
CA CYS A 6 -3.36 3.32 -4.05
C CYS A 6 -3.93 2.04 -4.64
N ASP A 7 -4.75 2.18 -5.69
CA ASP A 7 -5.22 1.05 -6.49
C ASP A 7 -4.01 0.32 -7.11
N ALA A 8 -3.85 -0.95 -6.74
CA ALA A 8 -2.74 -1.79 -7.19
C ALA A 8 -2.63 -1.87 -8.72
N GLN A 9 -3.75 -1.82 -9.45
CA GLN A 9 -3.77 -1.88 -10.91
C GLN A 9 -3.26 -0.59 -11.57
N SER A 10 -3.14 0.48 -10.79
CA SER A 10 -2.59 1.76 -11.22
C SER A 10 -1.08 1.87 -10.98
N VAL A 11 -0.51 0.96 -10.18
CA VAL A 11 0.93 0.90 -9.89
C VAL A 11 1.64 0.12 -10.99
N ARG A 12 2.83 0.57 -11.38
CA ARG A 12 3.72 -0.15 -12.29
C ARG A 12 5.01 -0.56 -11.57
N PRO A 13 5.65 -1.69 -11.95
CA PRO A 13 6.93 -2.08 -11.37
C PRO A 13 8.01 -1.00 -11.45
N GLU A 14 8.03 -0.25 -12.56
CA GLU A 14 8.93 0.87 -12.75
C GLU A 14 8.65 2.06 -11.82
N ASP A 15 7.52 2.10 -11.11
CA ASP A 15 7.28 3.08 -10.06
C ASP A 15 7.99 2.69 -8.76
N LEU A 16 8.38 1.43 -8.60
CA LEU A 16 8.91 0.90 -7.34
C LEU A 16 10.41 1.16 -7.22
N VAL A 17 10.83 1.50 -6.00
CA VAL A 17 12.24 1.63 -5.62
C VAL A 17 12.44 0.82 -4.36
N VAL A 18 13.35 -0.15 -4.42
CA VAL A 18 13.78 -0.89 -3.23
C VAL A 18 14.61 0.06 -2.38
N PHE A 19 14.31 0.11 -1.09
CA PHE A 19 15.20 0.70 -0.11
C PHE A 19 15.54 -0.33 0.95
N GLU A 20 16.78 -0.24 1.41
CA GLU A 20 17.32 -1.12 2.44
C GLU A 20 17.21 -0.46 3.81
N ILE A 21 16.89 -1.28 4.80
CA ILE A 21 16.95 -0.94 6.22
C ILE A 21 18.04 -1.80 6.83
N HIS A 22 19.12 -1.14 7.25
CA HIS A 22 20.29 -1.80 7.83
C HIS A 22 20.08 -1.95 9.34
N TYR A 23 19.79 -3.17 9.76
CA TYR A 23 19.76 -3.56 11.17
C TYR A 23 21.13 -4.15 11.57
N GLU A 24 21.36 -4.33 12.86
CA GLU A 24 22.61 -4.90 13.38
C GLU A 24 22.88 -6.32 12.86
N ASP A 25 21.82 -7.11 12.66
CA ASP A 25 21.88 -8.55 12.35
C ASP A 25 21.40 -8.90 10.93
N ARG A 26 20.81 -7.96 10.20
CA ARG A 26 20.24 -8.20 8.86
C ARG A 26 20.05 -6.91 8.05
N ILE A 27 19.92 -7.07 6.75
CA ILE A 27 19.39 -6.03 5.86
C ILE A 27 17.94 -6.40 5.55
N GLY A 28 17.01 -5.51 5.89
CA GLY A 28 15.61 -5.61 5.47
C GLY A 28 15.40 -4.79 4.20
N GLU A 29 14.44 -5.18 3.37
CA GLU A 29 14.07 -4.46 2.16
C GLU A 29 12.58 -4.11 2.18
N ASN A 30 12.26 -2.91 1.69
CA ASN A 30 10.90 -2.46 1.47
C ASN A 30 10.83 -1.70 0.14
N TYR A 31 9.61 -1.53 -0.39
CA TYR A 31 9.38 -0.68 -1.55
C TYR A 31 8.93 0.72 -1.14
N PHE A 32 9.54 1.73 -1.74
CA PHE A 32 8.92 3.04 -1.94
C PHE A 32 8.29 3.11 -3.34
N ALA A 33 7.22 3.90 -3.44
CA ALA A 33 6.65 4.28 -4.72
C ALA A 33 7.17 5.66 -5.13
N LYS A 34 7.69 5.77 -6.36
CA LYS A 34 7.87 7.05 -7.04
C LYS A 34 6.50 7.66 -7.35
N HIS A 35 6.46 8.98 -7.42
CA HIS A 35 5.29 9.68 -7.93
C HIS A 35 5.00 9.26 -9.38
N SER A 36 3.73 9.03 -9.69
CA SER A 36 3.23 8.80 -11.05
C SER A 36 1.84 9.40 -11.19
N ASP A 37 1.60 10.16 -12.27
CA ASP A 37 0.27 10.68 -12.62
C ASP A 37 -0.72 9.55 -12.94
N GLY A 38 -0.22 8.33 -13.18
CA GLY A 38 -1.04 7.15 -13.39
C GLY A 38 -1.61 6.55 -12.10
N HIS A 39 -1.09 6.90 -10.92
CA HIS A 39 -1.57 6.37 -9.65
C HIS A 39 -2.99 6.82 -9.36
N ARG A 40 -3.87 5.87 -9.07
CA ARG A 40 -5.25 6.13 -8.64
C ARG A 40 -5.33 5.94 -7.14
N TRP A 41 -5.52 7.06 -6.44
CA TRP A 41 -5.64 7.10 -4.99
C TRP A 41 -7.11 7.10 -4.58
N HIS A 42 -7.42 6.29 -3.56
CA HIS A 42 -8.73 6.21 -2.95
C HIS A 42 -8.60 6.46 -1.46
N PHE A 43 -9.62 7.04 -0.84
CA PHE A 43 -9.69 7.15 0.62
C PHE A 43 -11.11 6.83 1.07
N TYR A 44 -11.24 6.27 2.28
CA TYR A 44 -12.52 5.98 2.89
C TYR A 44 -12.84 7.06 3.93
N SER A 45 -13.75 7.96 3.56
CA SER A 45 -14.14 9.08 4.43
C SER A 45 -14.98 8.61 5.60
N GLY A 46 -14.78 9.22 6.77
CA GLY A 46 -15.60 8.95 7.95
C GLY A 46 -15.38 7.61 8.63
N LEU A 47 -14.22 6.96 8.41
CA LEU A 47 -13.86 5.70 9.07
C LEU A 47 -14.03 5.81 10.60
N ILE A 48 -14.86 4.94 11.18
CA ILE A 48 -15.13 4.88 12.62
C ILE A 48 -14.35 3.74 13.30
N ARG A 49 -14.39 3.69 14.64
CA ARG A 49 -13.52 2.84 15.46
C ARG A 49 -13.78 1.33 15.32
N ASP A 50 -14.93 0.94 14.80
CA ASP A 50 -15.39 -0.43 14.56
C ASP A 50 -15.24 -0.86 13.09
N GLU A 51 -14.69 0.01 12.24
CA GLU A 51 -14.34 -0.31 10.87
C GLU A 51 -12.81 -0.48 10.74
N ALA A 52 -12.39 -1.31 9.77
CA ALA A 52 -10.98 -1.51 9.48
C ALA A 52 -10.73 -1.48 7.97
N LEU A 53 -9.59 -0.89 7.59
CA LEU A 53 -9.06 -0.99 6.24
C LEU A 53 -8.03 -2.12 6.22
N LEU A 54 -8.22 -3.08 5.30
CA LEU A 54 -7.23 -4.12 5.03
C LEU A 54 -6.43 -3.72 3.79
N ILE A 55 -5.11 -3.60 3.96
CA ILE A 55 -4.18 -3.30 2.88
C ILE A 55 -3.31 -4.52 2.67
N LYS A 56 -3.41 -5.16 1.49
CA LYS A 56 -2.52 -6.28 1.16
C LYS A 56 -1.19 -5.73 0.69
N GLN A 57 -0.14 -5.95 1.48
CA GLN A 57 1.19 -5.43 1.18
C GLN A 57 2.08 -6.43 0.44
N TRP A 58 1.72 -7.72 0.42
CA TRP A 58 2.46 -8.75 -0.29
C TRP A 58 1.61 -10.03 -0.44
N ASP A 59 1.86 -10.77 -1.52
CA ASP A 59 1.30 -12.10 -1.77
C ASP A 59 2.31 -12.96 -2.56
N SER A 60 2.71 -14.11 -2.02
CA SER A 60 3.60 -15.06 -2.70
C SER A 60 3.05 -15.58 -4.02
N ASP A 61 1.72 -15.70 -4.14
CA ASP A 61 1.09 -16.13 -5.39
C ASP A 61 0.82 -14.96 -6.34
N GLY A 62 1.16 -13.74 -5.92
CA GLY A 62 0.98 -12.56 -6.75
C GLY A 62 1.91 -12.50 -7.95
N LEU A 63 1.48 -11.84 -9.04
CA LEU A 63 2.32 -11.68 -10.23
C LEU A 63 3.63 -10.95 -9.93
N LEU A 64 3.61 -9.98 -9.01
CA LEU A 64 4.81 -9.25 -8.61
C LEU A 64 5.86 -10.19 -8.01
N ALA A 65 5.45 -11.10 -7.12
CA ALA A 65 6.34 -12.08 -6.51
C ALA A 65 6.78 -13.17 -7.52
N ARG A 66 5.82 -13.79 -8.24
CA ARG A 66 6.10 -14.88 -9.20
C ARG A 66 6.91 -14.45 -10.42
N SER A 67 7.02 -13.14 -10.68
CA SER A 67 7.79 -12.59 -11.79
C SER A 67 9.06 -11.85 -11.37
N GLU A 68 9.48 -11.98 -10.11
CA GLU A 68 10.67 -11.29 -9.58
C GLU A 68 10.62 -9.76 -9.81
N GLY A 69 9.44 -9.18 -9.59
CA GLY A 69 9.20 -7.74 -9.76
C GLY A 69 9.00 -7.29 -11.20
N LEU A 70 8.97 -8.17 -12.21
CA LEU A 70 8.83 -7.75 -13.61
C LEU A 70 7.39 -7.40 -14.03
N LYS A 71 6.39 -7.88 -13.30
CA LYS A 71 4.96 -7.70 -13.63
C LYS A 71 4.16 -7.35 -12.38
N GLY A 72 3.48 -6.20 -12.39
CA GLY A 72 2.58 -5.79 -11.30
C GLY A 72 1.13 -6.18 -11.56
N ASP A 73 0.25 -5.84 -10.62
CA ASP A 73 -1.20 -6.12 -10.68
C ASP A 73 -1.88 -5.51 -11.91
N ALA A 74 -1.29 -4.46 -12.48
CA ALA A 74 -1.72 -3.86 -13.74
C ALA A 74 -1.68 -4.80 -14.97
N THR A 75 -0.92 -5.90 -14.89
CA THR A 75 -0.75 -6.85 -16.00
C THR A 75 -1.85 -7.90 -16.07
N GLY A 76 -2.52 -8.17 -14.94
CA GLY A 76 -3.63 -9.11 -14.84
C GLY A 76 -4.98 -8.38 -14.92
N THR A 77 -5.95 -8.92 -15.65
CA THR A 77 -7.27 -8.29 -15.79
C THR A 77 -8.27 -8.73 -14.71
N ARG A 78 -7.95 -9.75 -13.89
CA ARG A 78 -8.85 -10.33 -12.88
C ARG A 78 -8.16 -10.96 -11.65
N GLU A 79 -6.88 -10.69 -11.44
CA GLU A 79 -6.17 -11.23 -10.27
C GLU A 79 -6.58 -10.44 -9.00
N PRO A 80 -6.61 -11.09 -7.81
CA PRO A 80 -6.76 -10.37 -6.56
C PRO A 80 -5.61 -9.36 -6.39
N CYS A 81 -5.86 -8.29 -5.63
CA CYS A 81 -4.77 -7.40 -5.20
C CYS A 81 -3.68 -8.23 -4.53
N THR A 82 -2.45 -8.08 -4.99
CA THR A 82 -1.26 -8.75 -4.44
C THR A 82 -0.42 -7.78 -3.62
N PHE A 83 -0.58 -6.48 -3.90
CA PHE A 83 0.30 -5.43 -3.41
C PHE A 83 -0.35 -4.04 -3.54
N SER A 84 -0.45 -3.26 -2.46
CA SER A 84 -0.96 -1.88 -2.48
C SER A 84 -0.19 -0.96 -1.53
N PHE A 85 -0.05 0.30 -1.94
CA PHE A 85 0.54 1.36 -1.14
C PHE A 85 -0.50 2.17 -0.39
N HIS A 86 -0.06 2.84 0.67
CA HIS A 86 -0.85 3.87 1.33
C HIS A 86 0.01 5.09 1.64
N SER A 87 -0.65 6.24 1.76
CA SER A 87 0.00 7.48 2.15
C SER A 87 -0.98 8.38 2.90
N ALA A 88 -0.45 9.32 3.67
CA ALA A 88 -1.22 10.43 4.18
C ALA A 88 -1.38 11.51 3.09
N PHE A 89 -2.51 12.22 3.10
CA PHE A 89 -2.72 13.36 2.21
C PHE A 89 -3.37 14.53 2.94
N THR A 90 -3.31 15.71 2.33
CA THR A 90 -4.04 16.89 2.80
C THR A 90 -5.40 16.91 2.11
N ASP A 91 -6.45 16.67 2.89
CA ASP A 91 -7.82 16.82 2.42
C ASP A 91 -8.27 18.28 2.65
N PRO A 92 -8.55 19.06 1.59
CA PRO A 92 -8.96 20.46 1.71
C PRO A 92 -10.29 20.65 2.43
N THR A 93 -11.07 19.58 2.62
CA THR A 93 -12.32 19.62 3.38
C THR A 93 -12.13 19.37 4.88
N THR A 94 -10.91 19.07 5.33
CA THR A 94 -10.60 18.88 6.75
C THR A 94 -10.81 20.19 7.53
N PRO A 95 -11.65 20.22 8.58
CA PRO A 95 -11.79 21.38 9.44
C PRO A 95 -10.45 21.80 10.07
N ALA A 96 -10.24 23.11 10.23
CA ALA A 96 -8.99 23.64 10.79
C ALA A 96 -8.74 23.23 12.25
N ASP A 97 -9.81 22.91 12.98
CA ASP A 97 -9.81 22.43 14.36
C ASP A 97 -10.02 20.90 14.47
N ALA A 98 -9.96 20.18 13.35
CA ALA A 98 -10.08 18.73 13.36
C ALA A 98 -8.96 18.09 14.20
N PRO A 99 -9.28 17.10 15.05
CA PRO A 99 -8.26 16.41 15.83
C PRO A 99 -7.34 15.59 14.93
N ASP A 100 -6.12 15.36 15.40
CA ASP A 100 -5.19 14.48 14.70
C ASP A 100 -5.73 13.05 14.61
N ARG A 101 -5.49 12.42 13.44
CA ARG A 101 -5.80 11.01 13.24
C ARG A 101 -4.87 10.17 14.09
N TRP A 102 -5.44 9.35 14.96
CA TRP A 102 -4.72 8.26 15.64
C TRP A 102 -5.04 6.94 14.95
N SER A 103 -4.03 6.11 14.76
CA SER A 103 -4.18 4.83 14.06
C SER A 103 -3.48 3.74 14.86
N ILE A 104 -4.10 2.56 14.86
CA ILE A 104 -3.50 1.33 15.33
C ILE A 104 -3.29 0.48 14.08
N GLU A 105 -2.04 0.14 13.80
CA GLU A 105 -1.70 -0.74 12.68
C GLU A 105 -1.30 -2.11 13.22
N VAL A 106 -1.90 -3.15 12.65
CA VAL A 106 -1.56 -4.55 12.94
C VAL A 106 -1.17 -5.21 11.64
N ARG A 107 0.01 -5.85 11.61
CA ARG A 107 0.47 -6.64 10.46
C ARG A 107 0.21 -8.11 10.75
N CYS A 108 -0.35 -8.78 9.75
CA CYS A 108 -0.62 -10.22 9.79
C CYS A 108 0.05 -10.88 8.58
N MET A 109 0.54 -12.10 8.79
CA MET A 109 1.01 -12.98 7.72
C MET A 109 0.14 -14.23 7.74
N ALA A 110 -0.37 -14.62 6.58
CA ALA A 110 -1.12 -15.86 6.41
C ALA A 110 -0.23 -16.90 5.73
N PHE A 111 -0.09 -18.05 6.38
CA PHE A 111 0.57 -19.23 5.83
C PHE A 111 -0.49 -20.33 5.71
N TYR A 112 -0.49 -21.03 4.58
CA TYR A 112 -1.43 -22.09 4.27
C TYR A 112 -0.77 -23.12 3.35
N ASP A 113 -1.34 -24.34 3.32
CA ASP A 113 -0.87 -25.48 2.53
C ASP A 113 -1.46 -25.51 1.12
#